data_AF-A0A9D5VTJ5-F1
#
_entry.id   AF-A0A9D5VTJ5-F1
#
_cell.length_a   1.000
_cell.length_b   1.000
_cell.length_c   1.000
_cell.angle_alpha   90.00
_cell.angle_beta   90.00
_cell.angle_gamma   90.00
#
_symmetry.space_group_name_H-M   'P 1'
#
loop_
_entity.id
_entity.type
_entity.pdbx_description
1 polymer ?
#
loop_
_entity_poly.entity_id
_entity_poly.type
_entity_poly.pdbx_seq_one_letter_code
_entity_poly.pdbx_strand_id
1 'polypeptide(L)'
;MKIKFGILILAIFSLIFGQNVFAGEVVQGKCIQYNTDGGKKIVKLEEYDTNFSKEARYGKSTGIVSEWDISNAKIGMKIEAGDILRMAFKVDGNNKNVIKVMNVSKQDLRKK
;
A
#
# COMPACT_ATOMS: atom_id res chain seq x y z
N MET A 1 -24.27 -13.86 43.88
CA MET A 1 -24.12 -14.39 42.49
C MET A 1 -24.29 -13.34 41.39
N LYS A 2 -25.05 -12.25 41.59
CA LYS A 2 -25.35 -11.24 40.55
C LYS A 2 -24.16 -10.35 40.12
N ILE A 3 -23.23 -10.03 41.04
CA ILE A 3 -22.08 -9.16 40.76
C ILE A 3 -21.05 -9.83 39.84
N LYS A 4 -20.82 -11.14 39.98
CA LYS A 4 -19.93 -11.91 39.10
C LYS A 4 -20.48 -12.04 37.68
N PHE A 5 -21.80 -12.06 37.53
CA PHE A 5 -22.47 -12.11 36.23
C PHE A 5 -22.39 -10.76 35.49
N GLY A 6 -22.48 -9.64 36.22
CA GLY A 6 -22.30 -8.30 35.66
C GLY A 6 -20.88 -8.05 35.14
N ILE A 7 -19.86 -8.52 35.87
CA ILE A 7 -18.45 -8.42 35.43
C ILE A 7 -18.21 -9.26 34.17
N LEU A 8 -18.83 -10.44 34.08
CA LEU A 8 -18.73 -11.31 32.90
C LEU A 8 -19.39 -10.67 31.66
N ILE A 9 -20.56 -10.05 31.82
CA ILE A 9 -21.24 -9.33 30.74
C ILE A 9 -20.41 -8.13 30.27
N LEU A 10 -19.82 -7.37 31.19
CA LEU A 10 -18.96 -6.22 30.85
C LEU A 10 -17.70 -6.66 30.09
N ALA A 11 -17.11 -7.79 30.45
CA ALA A 11 -15.95 -8.37 29.77
C ALA A 11 -16.29 -8.94 28.38
N ILE A 12 -17.51 -9.45 28.19
CA ILE A 12 -17.98 -9.91 26.87
C ILE A 12 -18.29 -8.70 25.97
N PHE A 13 -18.85 -7.63 26.53
CA PHE A 13 -19.19 -6.42 25.77
C PHE A 13 -17.95 -5.68 25.24
N SER A 14 -16.84 -5.69 25.98
CA SER A 14 -15.58 -5.08 25.54
C SER A 14 -14.89 -5.80 24.38
N LEU A 15 -15.14 -7.11 24.21
CA LEU A 15 -14.60 -7.90 23.10
C LEU A 15 -15.29 -7.61 21.75
N ILE A 16 -16.52 -7.07 21.79
CA ILE A 16 -17.32 -6.80 20.58
C ILE A 16 -16.91 -5.48 19.90
N PHE A 17 -16.20 -4.59 20.60
CA PHE A 17 -15.69 -3.32 20.06
C PHE A 17 -14.28 -3.41 19.45
N GLY A 18 -13.79 -4.62 19.17
CA GLY A 18 -12.61 -4.82 18.32
C GLY A 18 -12.92 -4.34 16.90
N GLN A 19 -12.74 -3.06 16.63
CA GLN A 19 -12.98 -2.50 15.31
C GLN A 19 -12.03 -3.15 14.30
N ASN A 20 -12.58 -3.48 13.13
CA ASN A 20 -11.79 -3.85 11.96
C ASN A 20 -10.88 -2.68 11.62
N VAL A 21 -9.59 -2.79 11.95
CA VAL A 21 -8.57 -1.91 11.41
C VAL A 21 -8.58 -2.13 9.91
N PHE A 22 -9.06 -1.13 9.15
CA PHE A 22 -9.00 -1.11 7.69
C PHE A 22 -7.52 -1.14 7.29
N ALA A 23 -7.01 -2.34 7.00
CA ALA A 23 -5.70 -2.52 6.41
C ALA A 23 -5.72 -1.85 5.04
N GLY A 24 -4.93 -0.78 4.88
CA GLY A 24 -4.66 -0.23 3.56
C GLY A 24 -3.97 -1.30 2.73
N GLU A 25 -4.51 -1.58 1.55
CA GLU A 25 -3.88 -2.50 0.61
C GLU A 25 -2.61 -1.86 0.06
N VAL A 26 -1.66 -2.70 -0.32
CA VAL A 26 -0.36 -2.26 -0.81
C VAL A 26 -0.08 -2.98 -2.12
N VAL A 27 0.29 -2.19 -3.12
CA VAL A 27 0.89 -2.69 -4.35
C VAL A 27 2.35 -2.25 -4.41
N GLN A 28 3.22 -3.13 -4.86
CA GLN A 28 4.63 -2.83 -5.08
C GLN A 28 5.01 -3.23 -6.49
N GLY A 29 5.90 -2.48 -7.11
CA GLY A 29 6.30 -2.78 -8.47
C GLY A 29 7.30 -1.79 -9.04
N LYS A 30 7.68 -2.03 -10.29
CA LYS A 30 8.56 -1.15 -11.05
C LYS A 30 7.74 -0.11 -11.80
N CYS A 31 8.10 1.16 -11.64
CA CYS A 31 7.55 2.26 -12.42
C CYS A 31 8.01 2.11 -13.87
N ILE A 32 7.08 1.83 -14.78
CA ILE A 32 7.35 1.80 -16.22
C ILE A 32 7.30 3.24 -16.77
N GLN A 33 6.28 3.98 -16.36
CA GLN A 33 6.00 5.32 -16.85
C GLN A 33 5.37 6.17 -15.74
N TYR A 34 5.75 7.44 -15.69
CA TYR A 34 5.15 8.44 -14.81
C TYR A 34 4.79 9.68 -15.64
N ASN A 35 3.49 9.93 -15.80
CA ASN A 35 2.96 11.05 -16.58
C ASN A 35 2.36 12.09 -15.63
N THR A 36 2.67 13.36 -15.87
CA THR A 36 2.19 14.49 -15.08
C THR A 36 1.58 15.54 -16.00
N ASP A 37 0.50 15.19 -16.68
CA ASP A 37 -0.17 16.04 -17.66
C ASP A 37 -1.44 16.65 -17.07
N GLY A 38 -1.67 17.95 -17.29
CA GLY A 38 -2.92 18.63 -16.94
C GLY A 38 -3.30 18.57 -15.45
N GLY A 39 -2.32 18.41 -14.56
CA GLY A 39 -2.54 18.29 -13.11
C GLY A 39 -2.85 16.87 -12.61
N LYS A 40 -3.06 15.91 -13.53
CA LYS A 40 -3.18 14.49 -13.18
C LYS A 40 -1.79 13.85 -13.09
N LYS A 41 -1.63 12.95 -12.13
CA LYS A 41 -0.40 12.18 -11.92
C LYS A 41 -0.72 10.70 -12.08
N ILE A 42 -0.31 10.12 -13.19
CA ILE A 42 -0.59 8.72 -13.54
C ILE A 42 0.71 7.92 -13.54
N VAL A 43 0.72 6.78 -12.86
CA VAL A 43 1.84 5.84 -12.84
C VAL A 43 1.41 4.53 -13.48
N LYS A 44 2.19 4.05 -14.46
CA LYS A 44 2.12 2.66 -14.92
C LYS A 44 3.14 1.84 -14.15
N LEU A 45 2.65 0.80 -13.49
CA LEU A 45 3.41 -0.05 -12.60
C LEU A 45 3.43 -1.49 -13.12
N GLU A 46 4.61 -2.07 -13.25
CA GLU A 46 4.77 -3.52 -13.37
C GLU A 46 4.76 -4.13 -11.96
N GLU A 47 3.70 -4.87 -11.61
CA GLU A 47 3.50 -5.37 -10.26
C GLU A 47 4.47 -6.49 -9.91
N TYR A 48 5.01 -6.42 -8.70
CA TYR A 48 5.91 -7.42 -8.15
C TYR A 48 5.19 -8.26 -7.10
N ASP A 49 5.55 -9.54 -7.03
CA ASP A 49 5.07 -10.45 -6.01
C ASP A 49 5.71 -10.17 -4.64
N THR A 50 5.28 -10.92 -3.64
CA THR A 50 5.82 -10.86 -2.28
C THR A 50 6.99 -11.83 -2.04
N ASN A 51 7.52 -12.46 -3.09
CA ASN A 51 8.57 -13.48 -2.98
C ASN A 51 9.95 -12.83 -2.98
N PHE A 52 10.39 -12.36 -1.82
CA PHE A 52 11.68 -11.70 -1.65
C PHE A 52 12.84 -12.70 -1.62
N SER A 53 13.92 -12.41 -2.36
CA SER A 53 15.19 -13.14 -2.29
C SER A 53 16.38 -12.18 -2.30
N LYS A 54 17.61 -12.72 -2.20
CA LYS A 54 18.84 -11.90 -2.29
C LYS A 54 18.99 -11.25 -3.67
N GLU A 55 18.54 -11.96 -4.70
CA GLU A 55 18.53 -11.54 -6.11
C GLU A 55 17.31 -10.67 -6.41
N ALA A 56 16.15 -11.00 -5.81
CA ALA A 56 14.89 -10.29 -5.96
C ALA A 56 14.50 -9.53 -4.67
N ARG A 57 15.30 -8.52 -4.31
CA ARG A 57 15.16 -7.78 -3.02
C ARG A 57 13.84 -7.03 -2.84
N TYR A 58 13.10 -6.82 -3.93
CA TYR A 58 11.83 -6.12 -3.96
C TYR A 58 10.68 -7.00 -4.47
N GLY A 59 10.90 -8.32 -4.60
CA GLY A 59 9.95 -9.22 -5.25
C GLY A 59 10.29 -9.43 -6.72
N LYS A 60 9.59 -10.37 -7.35
CA LYS A 60 9.75 -10.70 -8.76
C LYS A 60 8.61 -10.10 -9.57
N SER A 61 8.87 -9.73 -10.82
CA SER A 61 7.82 -9.27 -11.73
C SER A 61 6.75 -10.36 -11.90
N THR A 62 5.50 -9.95 -11.79
CA THR A 62 4.32 -10.79 -12.08
C THR A 62 3.93 -10.73 -13.56
N GLY A 63 4.52 -9.81 -14.33
CA GLY A 63 4.11 -9.50 -15.70
C GLY A 63 2.82 -8.68 -15.81
N ILE A 64 2.15 -8.37 -14.69
CA ILE A 64 0.94 -7.55 -14.67
C ILE A 64 1.32 -6.07 -14.70
N VAL A 65 0.74 -5.33 -15.65
CA VAL A 65 0.88 -3.88 -15.76
C VAL A 65 -0.42 -3.22 -15.33
N SER A 66 -0.36 -2.40 -14.29
CA SER A 66 -1.50 -1.65 -13.78
C SER A 66 -1.26 -0.14 -13.86
N GLU A 67 -2.34 0.61 -14.08
CA GLU A 67 -2.32 2.07 -14.13
C GLU A 67 -2.98 2.65 -12.88
N TRP A 68 -2.29 3.60 -12.25
CA TRP A 68 -2.68 4.18 -10.97
C TRP A 68 -2.74 5.70 -11.03
N ASP A 69 -3.88 6.26 -10.66
CA ASP A 69 -4.01 7.69 -10.40
C ASP A 69 -3.50 8.00 -8.98
N ILE A 70 -2.42 8.77 -8.92
CA ILE A 70 -1.76 9.18 -7.68
C ILE A 70 -1.87 10.69 -7.43
N SER A 71 -2.78 11.38 -8.12
CA SER A 71 -2.92 12.84 -8.08
C SER A 71 -3.10 13.38 -6.66
N ASN A 72 -3.88 12.66 -5.84
CA ASN A 72 -4.18 13.01 -4.45
C ASN A 72 -3.27 12.31 -3.42
N ALA A 73 -2.33 11.48 -3.87
CA ALA A 73 -1.49 10.69 -2.99
C ALA A 73 -0.34 11.52 -2.39
N LYS A 74 0.04 11.21 -1.15
CA LYS A 74 1.28 11.74 -0.55
C LYS A 74 2.49 11.06 -1.17
N ILE A 75 3.32 11.80 -1.89
CA ILE A 75 4.52 11.28 -2.55
C ILE A 75 5.73 11.50 -1.63
N GLY A 76 6.39 10.41 -1.21
CA GLY A 76 7.52 10.48 -0.28
C GLY A 76 8.83 10.95 -0.92
N MET A 77 9.15 10.46 -2.12
CA MET A 77 10.34 10.85 -2.90
C MET A 77 10.00 10.91 -4.38
N LYS A 78 10.79 11.69 -5.15
CA LYS A 78 10.59 11.87 -6.59
C LYS A 78 10.54 10.50 -7.31
N ILE A 79 9.55 10.35 -8.18
CA ILE A 79 9.30 9.16 -8.98
C ILE A 79 9.95 9.34 -10.34
N GLU A 80 10.70 8.34 -10.80
CA GLU A 80 11.25 8.25 -12.15
C GLU A 80 10.97 6.85 -12.74
N ALA A 81 10.99 6.74 -14.06
CA ALA A 81 10.89 5.45 -14.72
C ALA A 81 12.07 4.55 -14.30
N GLY A 82 11.77 3.29 -14.01
CA GLY A 82 12.73 2.31 -13.49
C GLY A 82 12.81 2.24 -11.96
N ASP A 83 12.24 3.20 -11.23
CA ASP A 83 12.17 3.12 -9.77
C ASP A 83 11.23 2.01 -9.29
N ILE A 84 11.51 1.49 -8.09
CA ILE A 84 10.60 0.58 -7.41
C ILE A 84 9.73 1.40 -6.46
N LEU A 85 8.42 1.32 -6.66
CA LEU A 85 7.43 2.04 -5.88
C LEU A 85 6.62 1.08 -5.03
N ARG A 86 6.26 1.54 -3.84
CA ARG A 86 5.26 0.92 -2.97
C ARG A 86 4.13 1.92 -2.75
N MET A 87 2.93 1.56 -3.18
CA MET A 87 1.76 2.40 -3.11
C MET A 87 0.77 1.81 -2.11
N ALA A 88 0.41 2.58 -1.09
CA ALA A 88 -0.66 2.25 -0.18
C ALA A 88 -1.95 2.87 -0.71
N PHE A 89 -3.00 2.06 -0.84
CA PHE A 89 -4.29 2.49 -1.35
C PHE A 89 -5.42 1.95 -0.48
N LYS A 90 -6.59 2.59 -0.60
CA LYS A 90 -7.83 2.14 0.00
C LYS A 90 -8.80 1.78 -1.11
N VAL A 91 -9.54 0.70 -0.91
CA VAL A 91 -10.65 0.34 -1.77
C VAL A 91 -11.91 1.00 -1.24
N ASP A 92 -12.45 1.96 -1.98
CA ASP A 92 -13.71 2.62 -1.70
C ASP A 92 -14.72 2.20 -2.79
N GLY A 93 -15.49 1.14 -2.51
CA GLY A 93 -16.36 0.49 -3.49
C GLY A 93 -15.52 -0.18 -4.59
N ASN A 94 -15.69 0.26 -5.85
CA ASN A 94 -14.88 -0.23 -6.97
C ASN A 94 -13.63 0.62 -7.24
N ASN A 95 -13.44 1.73 -6.52
CA ASN A 95 -12.33 2.64 -6.76
C ASN A 95 -11.16 2.35 -5.83
N LYS A 96 -9.96 2.28 -6.41
CA LYS A 96 -8.72 2.14 -5.66
C LYS A 96 -8.08 3.52 -5.51
N ASN A 97 -8.21 4.10 -4.31
CA ASN A 97 -7.71 5.44 -4.01
C ASN A 97 -6.31 5.35 -3.40
N VAL A 98 -5.29 5.81 -4.13
CA VAL A 98 -3.91 5.80 -3.63
C VAL A 98 -3.74 6.91 -2.58
N ILE A 99 -3.31 6.51 -1.39
CA ILE A 99 -3.12 7.41 -0.24
C ILE A 99 -1.67 7.88 -0.17
N LYS A 100 -0.72 6.97 -0.43
CA LYS A 100 0.71 7.26 -0.29
C LYS A 100 1.54 6.48 -1.30
N VAL A 101 2.52 7.16 -1.90
CA VAL A 101 3.50 6.57 -2.80
C VAL A 101 4.89 6.69 -2.18
N MET A 102 5.56 5.56 -2.00
CA MET A 102 6.90 5.47 -1.45
C MET A 102 7.85 4.95 -2.52
N ASN A 103 8.95 5.67 -2.76
CA ASN A 103 10.00 5.20 -3.65
C ASN A 103 10.98 4.32 -2.86
N VAL A 104 10.73 3.02 -2.85
CA VAL A 104 11.49 2.07 -2.02
C VAL A 104 12.90 1.86 -2.56
N SER A 105 13.12 1.96 -3.88
CA SER A 105 14.47 1.84 -4.45
C SER A 105 15.39 2.98 -4.04
N LYS A 106 14.86 4.20 -3.87
CA LYS A 106 15.64 5.35 -3.39
C LYS A 106 15.76 5.40 -1.87
N GLN A 107 14.77 4.87 -1.14
CA GLN A 107 14.78 4.82 0.34
C GLN A 107 15.60 3.66 0.91
N ASP A 108 16.00 2.69 0.09
CA ASP A 108 16.69 1.50 0.57
C ASP A 108 18.09 1.82 1.11
N LEU A 109 18.25 1.70 2.43
CA LEU A 109 19.53 1.91 3.12
C LEU A 109 20.55 0.80 2.84
N ARG A 110 20.13 -0.37 2.34
CA ARG A 110 21.04 -1.49 1.99
C ARG A 110 21.95 -1.18 0.79
N LYS A 111 21.80 0.00 0.18
CA LYS A 111 22.65 0.52 -0.89
C LYS A 111 23.79 1.41 -0.39
N LYS A 112 23.75 1.86 0.86
CA LYS A 112 24.82 2.62 1.53
C LYS A 112 25.72 1.68 2.30
#